data_AF-A0A1F2RA63-F1
#
_entry.id   AF-A0A1F2RA63-F1
#
_cell.length_a   1.000
_cell.length_b   1.000
_cell.length_c   1.000
_cell.angle_alpha   90.00
_cell.angle_beta   90.00
_cell.angle_gamma   90.00
#
_symmetry.space_group_name_H-M   'P 1'
#
loop_
_entity.id
_entity.type
_entity.pdbx_description
1 polymer ?
#
loop_
_entity_poly.entity_id
_entity_poly.type
_entity_poly.pdbx_seq_one_letter_code
_entity_poly.pdbx_strand_id
1 'polypeptide(L)'
;MPSFATDSRPISTQHPIIEFYREEFLKHRRCLRAQRQYYSESAITDAEAALARIISDLEHLSSKDNAPQLVSSLLKKFDVVTGLSAWSDPKQTH
;
A
#
# COMPACT_ATOMS: atom_id res chain seq x y z
N MET A 1 15.18 35.61 -25.47
CA MET A 1 13.91 35.06 -24.97
C MET A 1 14.18 33.62 -24.55
N PRO A 2 14.21 33.27 -23.27
CA PRO A 2 14.45 31.88 -22.89
C PRO A 2 13.14 31.12 -23.04
N SER A 3 13.14 30.12 -23.91
CA SER A 3 12.09 29.14 -24.04
C SER A 3 12.01 28.33 -22.75
N PHE A 4 10.87 28.40 -22.06
CA PHE A 4 10.52 27.45 -21.01
C PHE A 4 10.35 26.10 -21.70
N ALA A 5 11.40 25.29 -21.70
CA ALA A 5 11.29 23.87 -21.95
C ALA A 5 10.54 23.29 -20.76
N THR A 6 9.21 23.22 -20.88
CA THR A 6 8.39 22.35 -20.06
C THR A 6 8.90 20.95 -20.35
N ASP A 7 9.72 20.42 -19.44
CA ASP A 7 10.02 18.99 -19.34
C ASP A 7 8.67 18.31 -19.05
N SER A 8 7.90 18.07 -20.11
CA SER A 8 6.70 17.25 -20.09
C SER A 8 7.18 15.81 -19.96
N ARG A 9 7.76 15.49 -18.80
CA ARG A 9 7.94 14.11 -18.38
C ARG A 9 6.53 13.51 -18.41
N PRO A 10 6.30 12.41 -19.15
CA PRO A 10 4.98 11.82 -19.21
C PRO A 10 4.56 11.51 -17.78
N ILE A 11 3.51 12.18 -17.31
CA ILE A 11 2.86 11.86 -16.04
C ILE A 11 2.30 10.47 -16.28
N SER A 12 3.11 9.46 -15.94
CA SER A 12 2.77 8.06 -16.14
C SER A 12 1.44 7.84 -15.43
N THR A 13 0.42 7.38 -16.17
CA THR A 13 -0.89 7.02 -15.62
C THR A 13 -0.80 5.91 -14.55
N GLN A 14 0.36 5.27 -14.42
CA GLN A 14 0.69 4.33 -13.36
C GLN A 14 0.99 5.04 -12.03
N HIS A 15 1.43 6.30 -12.05
CA HIS A 15 1.77 7.06 -10.85
C HIS A 15 0.58 7.27 -9.89
N PRO A 16 -0.64 7.64 -10.33
CA PRO A 16 -1.78 7.80 -9.43
C PRO A 16 -2.30 6.48 -8.85
N ILE A 17 -2.28 5.37 -9.60
CA ILE A 17 -2.74 4.06 -9.10
C ILE A 17 -1.75 3.45 -8.10
N ILE A 18 -0.45 3.67 -8.29
CA ILE A 18 0.58 3.21 -7.35
C ILE A 18 0.53 3.99 -6.05
N GLU A 19 0.29 5.30 -6.12
CA GLU A 19 0.11 6.12 -4.92
C GLU A 19 -1.13 5.68 -4.13
N PHE A 20 -2.23 5.36 -4.81
CA PHE A 20 -3.40 4.76 -4.15
C PHE A 20 -3.03 3.51 -3.36
N TYR A 21 -2.33 2.55 -3.98
CA TYR A 21 -1.94 1.32 -3.28
C TYR A 21 -0.97 1.58 -2.13
N ARG A 22 -0.03 2.52 -2.29
CA ARG A 22 0.86 2.94 -1.20
C ARG A 22 0.06 3.45 -0.01
N GLU A 23 -0.95 4.29 -0.23
CA GLU A 23 -1.84 4.76 0.82
C GLU A 23 -2.60 3.60 1.49
N GLU A 24 -3.11 2.64 0.71
CA GLU A 24 -3.83 1.48 1.25
C GLU A 24 -2.95 0.62 2.17
N PHE A 25 -1.70 0.34 1.80
CA PHE A 25 -0.78 -0.39 2.69
C PHE A 25 -0.39 0.43 3.93
N LEU A 26 -0.28 1.75 3.81
CA LEU A 26 -0.06 2.62 4.96
C LEU A 26 -1.23 2.62 5.93
N LYS A 27 -2.48 2.59 5.42
CA LYS A 27 -3.69 2.43 6.25
C LYS A 27 -3.67 1.10 6.99
N HIS A 28 -3.39 0.00 6.29
CA HIS A 28 -3.25 -1.32 6.92
C HIS A 28 -2.20 -1.31 8.03
N ARG A 29 -1.01 -0.73 7.78
CA ARG A 29 0.04 -0.62 8.81
C ARG A 29 -0.41 0.17 10.04
N ARG A 30 -1.19 1.26 9.86
CA ARG A 30 -1.75 2.04 10.97
C ARG A 30 -2.79 1.24 11.76
N CYS A 31 -3.71 0.56 11.09
CA CYS A 31 -4.71 -0.29 11.73
C CYS A 31 -4.05 -1.43 12.52
N LEU A 32 -3.04 -2.10 11.93
CA LEU A 32 -2.28 -3.15 12.59
C LEU A 32 -1.60 -2.65 13.87
N ARG A 33 -0.98 -1.47 13.83
CA ARG A 33 -0.37 -0.83 15.02
C ARG A 33 -1.39 -0.52 16.11
N ALA A 34 -2.55 0.02 15.73
CA ALA A 34 -3.61 0.34 16.68
C ALA A 34 -4.15 -0.92 17.39
N GLN A 35 -4.07 -2.07 16.72
CA GLN A 35 -4.55 -3.35 17.23
C GLN A 35 -3.43 -4.23 17.82
N ARG A 36 -2.21 -3.71 18.02
CA ARG A 36 -1.04 -4.48 18.48
C ARG A 36 -1.34 -5.38 19.68
N GLN A 37 -2.14 -4.90 20.61
CA GLN A 37 -2.54 -5.64 21.82
C GLN A 37 -3.28 -6.97 21.58
N TYR A 38 -3.84 -7.18 20.38
CA TYR A 38 -4.58 -8.39 20.01
C TYR A 38 -3.74 -9.43 19.29
N TYR A 39 -2.48 -9.12 18.98
CA TYR A 39 -1.56 -10.00 18.27
C TYR A 39 -0.38 -10.38 19.17
N SER A 40 0.25 -11.52 18.90
CA SER A 40 1.55 -11.80 19.50
C SER A 40 2.59 -10.82 18.97
N GLU A 41 3.62 -10.53 19.77
CA GLU A 41 4.72 -9.65 19.37
C GLU A 41 5.42 -10.15 18.10
N SER A 42 5.56 -11.48 17.92
CA SER A 42 6.09 -12.07 16.70
C SER A 42 5.19 -11.82 15.49
N ALA A 43 3.88 -12.06 15.60
CA ALA A 43 2.94 -11.91 14.50
C ALA A 43 2.85 -10.47 14.01
N ILE A 44 2.81 -9.49 14.92
CA ILE A 44 2.79 -8.08 14.51
C ILE A 44 4.12 -7.66 13.90
N THR A 45 5.26 -8.10 14.46
CA THR A 45 6.58 -7.74 13.94
C THR A 45 6.77 -8.26 12.52
N ASP A 46 6.39 -9.51 12.27
CA ASP A 46 6.48 -10.13 10.95
C ASP A 46 5.56 -9.45 9.93
N ALA A 47 4.31 -9.13 10.33
CA ALA A 47 3.37 -8.43 9.46
C ALA A 47 3.79 -6.98 9.16
N GLU A 48 4.31 -6.25 10.15
CA GLU A 48 4.85 -4.89 9.95
C GLU A 48 6.09 -4.90 9.04
N ALA A 49 7.00 -5.86 9.22
CA ALA A 49 8.17 -6.02 8.37
C ALA A 49 7.79 -6.33 6.92
N ALA A 50 6.80 -7.21 6.73
CA ALA A 50 6.29 -7.54 5.40
C ALA A 50 5.61 -6.33 4.74
N LEU A 51 4.78 -5.57 5.46
CA LEU A 51 4.18 -4.32 4.96
C LEU A 51 5.25 -3.29 4.58
N ALA A 52 6.28 -3.11 5.41
CA ALA A 52 7.37 -2.18 5.13
C ALA A 52 8.13 -2.55 3.85
N ARG A 53 8.43 -3.84 3.67
CA ARG A 53 9.07 -4.35 2.45
C ARG A 53 8.24 -4.07 1.21
N ILE A 54 6.93 -4.29 1.27
CA ILE A 54 6.02 -4.06 0.15
C ILE A 54 5.94 -2.58 -0.23
N ILE A 55 5.87 -1.69 0.75
CA ILE A 55 5.89 -0.24 0.53
C ILE A 55 7.22 0.21 -0.09
N SER A 56 8.33 -0.40 0.30
CA SER A 56 9.64 -0.12 -0.30
C SER A 56 9.74 -0.64 -1.73
N ASP A 57 9.24 -1.85 -1.99
CA ASP A 57 9.30 -2.49 -3.29
C ASP A 57 8.26 -1.91 -4.29
N LEU A 58 7.26 -1.17 -3.80
CA LEU A 58 6.16 -0.58 -4.59
C LEU A 58 6.65 0.33 -5.72
N GLU A 59 7.73 1.09 -5.49
CA GLU A 59 8.35 1.93 -6.53
C GLU A 59 8.97 1.08 -7.65
N HIS A 60 9.61 -0.04 -7.31
CA HIS A 60 10.14 -0.98 -8.30
C HIS A 60 9.03 -1.84 -8.94
N LEU A 61 7.93 -2.10 -8.24
CA LEU A 61 6.77 -2.76 -8.82
C LEU A 61 6.07 -1.85 -9.83
N SER A 62 6.08 -0.52 -9.63
CA SER A 62 5.52 0.47 -10.57
C SER A 62 6.20 0.52 -11.93
N SER A 63 7.42 -0.02 -12.06
CA SER A 63 8.11 -0.09 -13.35
C SER A 63 7.78 -1.35 -14.15
N LYS A 64 6.88 -2.21 -13.67
CA LYS A 64 6.45 -3.44 -14.36
C LYS A 64 5.10 -3.26 -15.03
N ASP A 65 4.93 -3.81 -16.23
CA ASP A 65 3.67 -3.70 -16.99
C ASP A 65 2.44 -4.30 -16.28
N ASN A 66 2.65 -5.21 -15.33
CA ASN A 66 1.61 -5.85 -14.52
C ASN A 66 1.52 -5.32 -13.08
N ALA A 67 2.07 -4.13 -12.80
CA ALA A 67 2.08 -3.54 -11.46
C ALA A 67 0.68 -3.53 -10.80
N PRO A 68 -0.41 -3.09 -11.47
CA PRO A 68 -1.73 -3.03 -10.83
C PRO A 68 -2.24 -4.41 -10.39
N GLN A 69 -2.05 -5.45 -11.20
CA GLN A 69 -2.48 -6.81 -10.89
C GLN A 69 -1.66 -7.42 -9.75
N LEU A 70 -0.36 -7.17 -9.72
CA LEU A 70 0.52 -7.64 -8.64
C LEU A 70 0.18 -6.98 -7.31
N VAL A 71 0.06 -5.65 -7.32
CA VAL A 71 -0.15 -4.87 -6.10
C VAL A 71 -1.57 -5.10 -5.54
N SER A 72 -2.59 -5.21 -6.40
CA SER A 72 -3.94 -5.59 -5.95
C SER A 72 -4.01 -7.01 -5.37
N SER A 73 -3.31 -7.98 -5.97
CA SER A 73 -3.24 -9.35 -5.44
C SER A 73 -2.54 -9.40 -4.09
N LEU A 74 -1.52 -8.57 -3.91
CA LEU A 74 -0.77 -8.46 -2.66
C LEU A 74 -1.61 -7.82 -1.55
N LEU A 75 -2.34 -6.75 -1.87
CA LEU A 75 -3.27 -6.10 -0.94
C LEU A 75 -4.36 -7.09 -0.49
N LYS A 76 -4.96 -7.85 -1.42
CA LYS A 76 -5.95 -8.90 -1.09
C LYS A 76 -5.40 -9.97 -0.17
N LYS A 77 -4.17 -10.44 -0.40
CA LYS A 77 -3.54 -11.45 0.46
C LYS A 77 -3.32 -10.92 1.89
N PHE A 78 -2.87 -9.67 2.02
CA PHE A 78 -2.75 -9.03 3.32
C PHE A 78 -4.09 -8.90 4.02
N ASP A 79 -5.10 -8.47 3.29
CA ASP A 79 -6.44 -8.31 3.84
C ASP A 79 -7.03 -9.63 4.34
N VAL A 80 -6.82 -10.75 3.62
CA VAL A 80 -7.26 -12.09 4.08
C VAL A 80 -6.60 -12.50 5.40
N VAL A 81 -5.30 -12.19 5.58
CA VAL A 81 -4.55 -12.60 6.77
C VAL A 81 -4.81 -11.67 7.96
N THR A 82 -5.05 -10.40 7.70
CA THR A 82 -5.11 -9.36 8.74
C THR A 82 -6.52 -8.88 9.04
N GLY A 83 -7.47 -9.07 8.11
CA GLY A 83 -8.84 -8.61 8.20
C GLY A 83 -8.98 -7.08 8.31
N LEU A 84 -7.92 -6.32 8.05
CA LEU A 84 -7.85 -4.90 8.40
C LEU A 84 -8.70 -4.00 7.50
N SER A 85 -9.11 -4.44 6.31
CA SER A 85 -10.06 -3.67 5.48
C SER A 85 -11.37 -3.39 6.23
N ALA A 86 -11.88 -4.39 6.95
CA ALA A 86 -13.09 -4.29 7.77
C ALA A 86 -12.95 -3.24 8.89
N TRP A 87 -11.75 -3.03 9.39
CA TRP A 87 -11.45 -2.06 10.44
C TRP A 87 -11.09 -0.67 9.91
N SER A 88 -10.79 -0.56 8.62
CA SER A 88 -10.45 0.71 7.96
C SER A 88 -11.67 1.45 7.40
N ASP A 89 -12.83 0.79 7.32
CA ASP A 89 -14.09 1.43 6.96
C ASP A 89 -14.81 1.92 8.24
N PRO A 90 -14.93 3.25 8.46
CA PRO A 90 -15.61 3.80 9.65
C PRO A 90 -17.11 3.46 9.70
N LYS A 91 -17.66 2.77 8.69
CA LYS A 91 -19.07 2.38 8.62
C LYS A 91 -19.38 0.99 9.20
N GLN A 92 -18.40 0.22 9.67
CA GLN A 92 -18.64 -1.12 10.25
C GLN A 92 -18.84 -1.15 11.78
N THR A 93 -19.17 -0.02 12.40
CA THR A 93 -19.81 -0.03 13.72
C THR A 93 -21.32 0.15 13.58
N HIS A 94 -22.05 -0.94 13.33
CA HIS A 94 -23.37 -1.16 13.94
C HIS A 94 -23.91 -2.57 13.75
#